data_AF-A0A2P2GFU7-F1
#
_entry.id   AF-A0A2P2GFU7-F1
#
_cell.length_a   1.000
_cell.length_b   1.000
_cell.length_c   1.000
_cell.angle_alpha   90.00
_cell.angle_beta   90.00
_cell.angle_gamma   90.00
#
_symmetry.space_group_name_H-M   'P 1'
#
loop_
_entity.id
_entity.type
_entity.pdbx_description
1 polymer ?
#
loop_
_entity_poly.entity_id
_entity_poly.type
_entity_poly.pdbx_seq_one_letter_code
_entity_poly.pdbx_strand_id
1 'polypeptide(L)'
;MRYAAYALLPAELVLVVCLVAGVRVPTPVLAVAEAAVALLLTVEAVAFLRLRRRGLSARAALERLVPEPVLRLVGHELRLLASLARWVARRPHGAGPGTTAFPHARDQAALMYGFAFVCVVETVGMSYLLADWPAVHAVVLVLDVYTVLFVLGLHAASATRPHLLTGDALRVRQAAHVDLRIPLERIAAVRHESLFSHEKAEGELNLAVGSQTSLTLELTAPVPAPRLFGAPRPVHTVRLHADDARALVRALRGALDPATRARTAPSPVQDPPSSA
;
A
#
# COMPACT_ATOMS: atom_id res chain seq x y z
N MET A 1 -28.46 -11.01 3.15
CA MET A 1 -27.81 -10.22 2.09
C MET A 1 -26.38 -10.67 1.79
N ARG A 2 -25.46 -10.76 2.76
CA ARG A 2 -24.06 -11.19 2.49
C ARG A 2 -23.95 -12.52 1.74
N TYR A 3 -24.69 -13.55 2.14
CA TYR A 3 -24.70 -14.84 1.44
C TYR A 3 -25.28 -14.77 0.01
N ALA A 4 -26.23 -13.87 -0.25
CA ALA A 4 -26.77 -13.66 -1.59
C ALA A 4 -25.75 -12.95 -2.49
N ALA A 5 -25.00 -11.97 -1.98
CA ALA A 5 -23.91 -11.32 -2.72
C ALA A 5 -22.77 -12.30 -3.05
N TYR A 6 -22.42 -13.21 -2.12
CA TYR A 6 -21.40 -14.24 -2.36
C TYR A 6 -21.78 -15.27 -3.43
N ALA A 7 -23.06 -15.49 -3.70
CA ALA A 7 -23.54 -16.40 -4.75
C ALA A 7 -23.85 -15.66 -6.07
N LEU A 8 -24.32 -14.40 -5.99
CA LEU A 8 -24.68 -13.60 -7.14
C LEU A 8 -23.46 -13.16 -7.95
N LEU A 9 -22.38 -12.75 -7.28
CA LEU A 9 -21.13 -12.32 -7.93
C LEU A 9 -20.46 -13.40 -8.80
N PRO A 10 -20.29 -14.65 -8.33
CA PRO A 10 -19.74 -15.71 -9.19
C PRO A 10 -20.73 -16.13 -10.31
N ALA A 11 -22.05 -16.06 -10.08
CA ALA A 11 -23.03 -16.34 -11.13
C ALA A 11 -23.01 -15.29 -12.25
N GLU A 12 -22.86 -14.01 -11.89
CA GLU A 12 -22.67 -12.91 -12.83
C GLU A 12 -21.35 -13.04 -13.59
N LEU A 13 -20.26 -13.42 -12.91
CA LEU A 13 -18.98 -13.71 -13.54
C LEU A 13 -19.10 -14.84 -14.58
N VAL A 14 -19.84 -15.91 -14.27
CA VAL A 14 -20.10 -17.00 -15.23
C VAL A 14 -20.91 -16.50 -16.42
N LEU A 15 -21.91 -15.64 -16.22
CA LEU A 15 -22.69 -15.04 -17.31
C LEU A 15 -21.83 -14.18 -18.24
N VAL A 16 -20.92 -13.37 -17.67
CA VAL A 16 -19.93 -12.60 -18.42
C VAL A 16 -19.01 -13.54 -19.21
N VAL A 17 -18.49 -14.60 -18.59
CA VAL A 17 -17.65 -15.59 -19.26
C VAL A 17 -18.40 -16.30 -20.40
N CYS A 18 -19.67 -16.66 -20.21
CA CYS A 18 -20.50 -17.25 -21.26
C CYS A 18 -20.70 -16.30 -22.44
N LEU A 19 -20.98 -15.02 -22.17
CA LEU A 19 -21.13 -14.00 -23.23
C LEU A 19 -19.83 -13.77 -23.99
N VAL A 20 -18.72 -13.68 -23.27
CA VAL A 20 -17.37 -13.54 -23.82
C VAL A 20 -17.00 -14.76 -24.67
N ALA A 21 -17.38 -15.98 -24.26
CA ALA A 21 -17.18 -17.21 -25.01
C ALA A 21 -18.14 -17.38 -26.22
N GLY A 22 -18.95 -16.38 -26.56
CA GLY A 22 -19.89 -16.43 -27.68
C GLY A 22 -21.11 -17.32 -27.44
N VAL A 23 -21.34 -17.75 -26.20
CA VAL A 23 -22.53 -18.52 -25.82
C VAL A 23 -23.72 -17.58 -25.86
N ARG A 24 -24.75 -17.94 -26.63
CA ARG A 24 -26.01 -17.18 -26.68
C ARG A 24 -26.74 -17.32 -25.34
N VAL A 25 -26.56 -16.33 -24.47
CA VAL A 25 -27.34 -16.19 -23.25
C VAL A 25 -28.69 -15.57 -23.60
N PRO A 26 -29.82 -16.15 -23.17
CA PRO A 26 -31.13 -15.55 -23.40
C PRO A 26 -31.21 -14.16 -22.77
N THR A 27 -31.68 -13.15 -23.52
CA THR A 27 -31.91 -11.78 -23.06
C THR A 27 -32.64 -11.65 -21.71
N PRO A 28 -33.68 -12.47 -21.39
CA PRO A 28 -34.31 -12.38 -20.07
C PRO A 28 -33.37 -12.78 -18.92
N VAL A 29 -32.42 -13.69 -19.14
CA VAL A 29 -31.44 -14.09 -18.11
C VAL A 29 -30.48 -12.93 -17.81
N LEU A 30 -30.05 -12.22 -18.85
CA LEU A 30 -29.24 -11.01 -18.74
C LEU A 30 -29.96 -9.90 -17.98
N ALA A 31 -31.20 -9.59 -18.38
CA ALA A 31 -32.01 -8.56 -17.72
C ALA A 31 -32.26 -8.88 -16.23
N VAL A 32 -32.48 -10.16 -15.90
CA VAL A 32 -32.63 -10.61 -14.51
C VAL A 32 -31.33 -10.47 -13.72
N ALA A 33 -30.18 -10.81 -14.32
CA ALA A 33 -28.88 -10.65 -13.68
C ALA A 33 -28.56 -9.16 -13.43
N GLU A 34 -28.71 -8.30 -14.42
CA GLU A 34 -28.53 -6.85 -14.29
C GLU A 34 -29.48 -6.26 -13.24
N ALA A 35 -30.76 -6.64 -13.25
CA ALA A 35 -31.73 -6.19 -12.27
C ALA A 35 -31.38 -6.65 -10.84
N ALA A 36 -30.88 -7.87 -10.67
CA ALA A 36 -30.46 -8.38 -9.37
C ALA A 36 -29.25 -7.61 -8.81
N VAL A 37 -28.30 -7.24 -9.67
CA VAL A 37 -27.12 -6.45 -9.31
C VAL A 37 -27.51 -5.01 -8.99
N ALA A 38 -28.34 -4.39 -9.83
CA ALA A 38 -28.87 -3.04 -9.59
C ALA A 38 -29.68 -2.98 -8.28
N LEU A 39 -30.49 -4.00 -7.99
CA LEU A 39 -31.23 -4.13 -6.74
C LEU A 39 -30.30 -4.27 -5.52
N LEU A 40 -29.26 -5.10 -5.64
CA LEU A 40 -28.25 -5.24 -4.58
C LEU A 40 -27.55 -3.91 -4.30
N LEU A 41 -27.09 -3.21 -5.35
CA LEU A 41 -26.42 -1.92 -5.24
C LEU A 41 -27.33 -0.84 -4.64
N THR A 42 -28.60 -0.78 -5.05
CA THR A 42 -29.56 0.18 -4.47
C THR A 42 -29.86 -0.11 -3.01
N VAL A 43 -30.00 -1.38 -2.64
CA VAL A 43 -30.19 -1.78 -1.24
C VAL A 43 -28.98 -1.40 -0.37
N GLU A 44 -27.76 -1.65 -0.85
CA GLU A 44 -26.53 -1.26 -0.14
C GLU A 44 -26.39 0.26 -0.05
N ALA A 45 -26.71 1.00 -1.12
CA ALA A 45 -26.70 2.45 -1.14
C ALA A 45 -27.74 3.05 -0.17
N VAL A 46 -28.95 2.50 -0.12
CA VAL A 46 -29.99 2.92 0.83
C VAL A 46 -29.55 2.60 2.27
N ALA A 47 -28.95 1.45 2.52
CA ALA A 47 -28.43 1.10 3.84
C ALA A 47 -27.30 2.05 4.26
N PHE A 48 -26.39 2.38 3.34
CA PHE A 48 -25.32 3.36 3.55
C PHE A 48 -25.88 4.74 3.88
N LEU A 49 -26.83 5.24 3.09
CA LEU A 49 -27.47 6.54 3.31
C LEU A 49 -28.24 6.59 4.63
N ARG A 50 -28.92 5.51 5.03
CA ARG A 50 -29.58 5.41 6.35
C ARG A 50 -28.58 5.47 7.49
N LEU A 51 -27.44 4.80 7.38
CA LEU A 51 -26.37 4.86 8.39
C LEU A 51 -25.75 6.25 8.47
N ARG A 52 -25.52 6.92 7.33
CA ARG A 52 -25.04 8.31 7.27
C ARG A 52 -26.04 9.28 7.90
N ARG A 53 -27.34 9.12 7.63
CA ARG A 53 -28.41 9.94 8.23
C ARG A 53 -28.53 9.72 9.75
N ARG A 54 -28.07 8.59 10.27
CA ARG A 54 -27.95 8.30 11.72
C ARG A 54 -26.68 8.89 12.36
N GLY A 55 -25.90 9.69 11.62
CA GLY A 55 -24.73 10.39 12.14
C GLY A 55 -23.43 9.57 12.12
N LEU A 56 -23.43 8.36 11.55
CA LEU A 56 -22.21 7.57 11.39
C LEU A 56 -21.28 8.20 10.35
N SER A 57 -19.97 8.14 10.61
CA SER A 57 -18.96 8.52 9.61
C SER A 57 -19.05 7.59 8.39
N ALA A 58 -18.64 8.09 7.22
CA ALA A 58 -18.62 7.31 5.97
C ALA A 58 -17.89 5.97 6.14
N ARG A 59 -16.79 6.00 6.91
CA ARG A 59 -15.99 4.82 7.21
C ARG A 59 -16.74 3.80 8.07
N ALA A 60 -17.38 4.23 9.15
CA ALA A 60 -18.12 3.35 10.04
C ALA A 60 -19.36 2.72 9.35
N ALA A 61 -19.98 3.46 8.42
CA ALA A 61 -21.05 2.91 7.59
C ALA A 61 -20.54 1.85 6.59
N LEU A 62 -19.38 2.09 5.97
CA LEU A 62 -18.74 1.14 5.05
C LEU A 62 -18.32 -0.16 5.76
N GLU A 63 -17.68 -0.05 6.94
CA GLU A 63 -17.24 -1.19 7.77
C GLU A 63 -18.39 -2.12 8.17
N ARG A 64 -19.62 -1.61 8.18
CA ARG A 64 -20.82 -2.36 8.56
C ARG A 64 -21.48 -3.08 7.37
N LEU A 65 -21.21 -2.62 6.15
CA LEU A 65 -21.80 -3.14 4.91
C LEU A 65 -20.83 -4.05 4.16
N VAL A 66 -19.57 -3.66 4.11
CA VAL A 66 -18.53 -4.30 3.32
C VAL A 66 -17.59 -5.08 4.24
N PRO A 67 -17.22 -6.34 3.91
CA PRO A 67 -16.24 -7.09 4.68
C PRO A 67 -14.93 -6.31 4.81
N GLU A 68 -14.33 -6.34 6.01
CA GLU A 68 -13.05 -5.68 6.28
C GLU A 68 -11.95 -5.98 5.24
N PRO A 69 -11.77 -7.23 4.74
CA PRO A 69 -10.76 -7.51 3.73
C PRO A 69 -10.95 -6.71 2.44
N VAL A 70 -12.20 -6.51 2.01
CA VAL A 70 -12.53 -5.74 0.79
C VAL A 70 -12.23 -4.26 1.01
N LEU A 71 -12.58 -3.71 2.18
CA LEU A 71 -12.24 -2.32 2.50
C LEU A 71 -10.73 -2.08 2.55
N ARG A 72 -9.97 -3.04 3.07
CA ARG A 72 -8.51 -2.97 3.09
C ARG A 72 -7.92 -3.07 1.69
N LEU A 73 -8.48 -3.91 0.82
CA LEU A 73 -8.09 -4.03 -0.58
C LEU A 73 -8.39 -2.76 -1.36
N VAL A 74 -9.61 -2.24 -1.30
CA VAL A 74 -10.00 -0.97 -1.93
C VAL A 74 -9.14 0.18 -1.39
N GLY A 75 -8.89 0.22 -0.09
CA GLY A 75 -8.00 1.21 0.51
C GLY A 75 -6.56 1.09 0.02
N HIS A 76 -6.08 -0.13 -0.24
CA HIS A 76 -4.77 -0.37 -0.85
C HIS A 76 -4.73 0.16 -2.29
N GLU A 77 -5.73 -0.18 -3.09
CA GLU A 77 -5.88 0.24 -4.48
C GLU A 77 -5.91 1.78 -4.61
N LEU A 78 -6.74 2.45 -3.79
CA LEU A 78 -6.79 3.91 -3.74
C LEU A 78 -5.45 4.53 -3.34
N ARG A 79 -4.68 3.87 -2.45
CA ARG A 79 -3.34 4.35 -2.08
C ARG A 79 -2.33 4.17 -3.22
N LEU A 80 -2.43 3.11 -4.02
CA LEU A 80 -1.61 2.90 -5.22
C LEU A 80 -1.93 3.98 -6.26
N LEU A 81 -3.20 4.18 -6.60
CA LEU A 81 -3.62 5.21 -7.56
C LEU A 81 -3.23 6.62 -7.10
N ALA A 82 -3.39 6.94 -5.82
CA ALA A 82 -2.96 8.23 -5.28
C ALA A 82 -1.44 8.38 -5.23
N SER A 83 -0.69 7.28 -5.14
CA SER A 83 0.77 7.28 -5.26
C SER A 83 1.22 7.43 -6.72
N LEU A 84 0.52 6.80 -7.66
CA LEU A 84 0.75 6.97 -9.09
C LEU A 84 0.53 8.44 -9.50
N ALA A 85 -0.59 9.04 -9.09
CA ALA A 85 -0.86 10.46 -9.34
C ALA A 85 0.22 11.38 -8.74
N ARG A 86 0.68 11.08 -7.51
CA ARG A 86 1.78 11.83 -6.87
C ARG A 86 3.11 11.67 -7.60
N TRP A 87 3.39 10.49 -8.13
CA TRP A 87 4.61 10.19 -8.87
C TRP A 87 4.64 10.99 -10.18
N VAL A 88 3.54 10.98 -10.93
CA VAL A 88 3.35 11.81 -12.12
C VAL A 88 3.48 13.30 -11.78
N ALA A 89 2.87 13.75 -10.68
CA ALA A 89 2.98 15.13 -10.20
C ALA A 89 4.36 15.47 -9.58
N ARG A 90 5.27 14.50 -9.46
CA ARG A 90 6.59 14.62 -8.80
C ARG A 90 6.51 15.17 -7.36
N ARG A 91 5.50 14.73 -6.59
CA ARG A 91 5.26 15.15 -5.20
C ARG A 91 5.48 14.02 -4.20
N PRO A 92 6.63 13.97 -3.50
CA PRO A 92 6.87 12.99 -2.44
C PRO A 92 5.87 13.13 -1.28
N HIS A 93 5.51 12.01 -0.66
CA HIS A 93 4.55 11.96 0.43
C HIS A 93 5.23 12.06 1.80
N GLY A 94 5.03 13.19 2.48
CA GLY A 94 5.46 13.39 3.87
C GLY A 94 6.87 13.96 4.03
N ALA A 95 7.53 14.38 2.95
CA ALA A 95 8.73 15.22 3.04
C ALA A 95 8.30 16.63 3.44
N GLY A 96 8.50 16.97 4.72
CA GLY A 96 8.23 18.29 5.30
C GLY A 96 9.47 18.86 6.00
N PRO A 97 9.38 20.10 6.53
CA PRO A 97 10.45 20.71 7.31
C PRO A 97 10.87 19.81 8.48
N GLY A 98 12.17 19.62 8.71
CA GLY A 98 12.69 18.78 9.80
C GLY A 98 12.61 17.27 9.56
N THR A 99 12.33 16.83 8.32
CA THR A 99 12.35 15.41 7.94
C THR A 99 13.43 15.13 6.91
N THR A 100 14.24 14.10 7.14
CA THR A 100 15.21 13.61 6.15
C THR A 100 14.63 12.39 5.45
N ALA A 101 14.53 12.45 4.12
CA ALA A 101 13.97 11.37 3.31
C ALA A 101 15.07 10.44 2.79
N PHE A 102 14.85 9.13 2.91
CA PHE A 102 15.72 8.08 2.39
C PHE A 102 14.93 7.23 1.39
N PRO A 103 15.19 7.39 0.08
CA PRO A 103 14.60 6.54 -0.97
C PRO A 103 15.00 5.07 -0.83
N HIS A 104 14.15 4.18 -1.34
CA HIS A 104 14.37 2.72 -1.35
C HIS A 104 13.83 2.04 -2.62
N ALA A 105 13.40 2.82 -3.61
CA ALA A 105 12.63 2.30 -4.74
C ALA A 105 13.48 2.08 -6.00
N ARG A 106 14.73 2.56 -6.01
CA ARG A 106 15.59 2.52 -7.18
C ARG A 106 15.89 1.08 -7.59
N ASP A 107 16.18 0.22 -6.62
CA ASP A 107 16.66 -1.14 -6.89
C ASP A 107 15.54 -2.07 -7.38
N GLN A 108 14.26 -1.76 -7.10
CA GLN A 108 13.13 -2.45 -7.73
C GLN A 108 12.71 -1.86 -9.09
N ALA A 109 13.24 -0.70 -9.51
CA ALA A 109 12.74 0.01 -10.69
C ALA A 109 12.90 -0.81 -11.97
N ALA A 110 14.07 -1.40 -12.18
CA ALA A 110 14.35 -2.22 -13.37
C ALA A 110 13.40 -3.42 -13.49
N LEU A 111 13.14 -4.12 -12.38
CA LEU A 111 12.20 -5.23 -12.34
C LEU A 111 10.77 -4.77 -12.66
N MET A 112 10.32 -3.65 -12.06
CA MET A 112 8.98 -3.13 -12.29
C MET A 112 8.77 -2.64 -13.73
N TYR A 113 9.77 -1.98 -14.32
CA TYR A 113 9.72 -1.60 -15.73
C TYR A 113 9.79 -2.81 -16.66
N GLY A 114 10.55 -3.85 -16.30
CA GLY A 114 10.55 -5.12 -17.01
C GLY A 114 9.16 -5.77 -17.03
N PHE A 115 8.47 -5.84 -15.88
CA PHE A 115 7.09 -6.34 -15.84
C PHE A 115 6.13 -5.48 -16.67
N ALA A 116 6.20 -4.15 -16.54
CA ALA A 116 5.35 -3.26 -17.33
C ALA A 116 5.58 -3.45 -18.84
N PHE A 117 6.82 -3.63 -19.27
CA PHE A 117 7.16 -3.93 -20.67
C PHE A 117 6.58 -5.26 -21.13
N VAL A 118 6.75 -6.33 -20.35
CA VAL A 118 6.19 -7.65 -20.68
C VAL A 118 4.66 -7.58 -20.78
N CYS A 119 3.98 -6.90 -19.85
CA CYS A 119 2.54 -6.70 -19.92
C CYS A 119 2.13 -5.99 -21.22
N VAL A 120 2.85 -4.95 -21.64
CA VAL A 120 2.55 -4.24 -22.91
C VAL A 120 2.75 -5.16 -24.13
N VAL A 121 3.82 -5.97 -24.15
CA VAL A 121 4.05 -6.93 -25.24
C VAL A 121 2.95 -7.99 -25.27
N GLU A 122 2.55 -8.50 -24.10
CA GLU A 122 1.42 -9.41 -23.94
C GLU A 122 0.12 -8.79 -24.48
N THR A 123 -0.17 -7.52 -24.18
CA THR A 123 -1.35 -6.81 -24.70
C THR A 123 -1.37 -6.76 -26.23
N VAL A 124 -0.22 -6.52 -26.85
CA VAL A 124 -0.11 -6.53 -28.32
C VAL A 124 -0.36 -7.93 -28.87
N GLY A 125 0.23 -8.96 -28.26
CA GLY A 125 0.02 -10.35 -28.66
C GLY A 125 -1.44 -10.80 -28.51
N MET A 126 -2.07 -10.51 -27.37
CA MET A 126 -3.47 -10.83 -27.10
C MET A 126 -4.40 -10.05 -28.04
N SER A 127 -4.04 -8.81 -28.40
CA SER A 127 -4.82 -8.03 -29.37
C SER A 127 -4.84 -8.67 -30.76
N TYR A 128 -3.72 -9.26 -31.20
CA TYR A 128 -3.69 -10.00 -32.45
C TYR A 128 -4.46 -11.33 -32.36
N LEU A 129 -4.28 -12.08 -31.26
CA LEU A 129 -4.92 -13.38 -31.06
C LEU A 129 -6.45 -13.28 -30.96
N LEU A 130 -6.96 -12.18 -30.41
CA LEU A 130 -8.38 -11.97 -30.15
C LEU A 130 -9.07 -11.08 -31.19
N ALA A 131 -8.43 -10.83 -32.35
CA ALA A 131 -8.96 -9.94 -33.38
C ALA A 131 -10.38 -10.31 -33.86
N ASP A 132 -10.70 -11.60 -33.92
CA ASP A 132 -12.02 -12.10 -34.35
C ASP A 132 -13.09 -12.07 -33.22
N TRP A 133 -12.69 -11.73 -31.99
CA TRP A 133 -13.53 -11.80 -30.79
C TRP A 133 -13.57 -10.44 -30.08
N PRO A 134 -14.25 -9.42 -30.64
CA PRO A 134 -14.15 -8.03 -30.18
C PRO A 134 -14.57 -7.84 -28.72
N ALA A 135 -15.54 -8.62 -28.22
CA ALA A 135 -15.95 -8.57 -26.82
C ALA A 135 -14.86 -9.10 -25.88
N VAL A 136 -14.24 -10.24 -26.21
CA VAL A 136 -13.14 -10.83 -25.44
C VAL A 136 -11.93 -9.89 -25.46
N HIS A 137 -11.62 -9.35 -26.63
CA HIS A 137 -10.52 -8.39 -26.83
C HIS A 137 -10.69 -7.16 -25.93
N ALA A 138 -11.89 -6.56 -25.90
CA ALA A 138 -12.15 -5.40 -25.05
C ALA A 138 -11.96 -5.70 -23.56
N VAL A 139 -12.42 -6.86 -23.08
CA VAL A 139 -12.25 -7.27 -21.68
C VAL A 139 -10.77 -7.47 -21.35
N VAL A 140 -10.03 -8.20 -22.18
CA VAL A 140 -8.60 -8.44 -21.99
C VAL A 140 -7.81 -7.14 -22.03
N LEU A 141 -8.11 -6.24 -22.97
CA LEU A 141 -7.47 -4.94 -23.06
C LEU A 141 -7.65 -4.11 -21.78
N VAL A 142 -8.85 -4.11 -21.19
CA VAL A 142 -9.11 -3.42 -19.92
C VAL A 142 -8.29 -4.04 -18.79
N LEU A 143 -8.23 -5.37 -18.71
CA LEU A 143 -7.45 -6.09 -17.70
C LEU A 143 -5.95 -5.83 -17.84
N ASP A 144 -5.45 -5.78 -19.07
CA ASP A 144 -4.05 -5.52 -19.36
C ASP A 144 -3.66 -4.09 -18.99
N VAL A 145 -4.46 -3.11 -19.41
CA VAL A 145 -4.25 -1.70 -19.06
C VAL A 145 -4.28 -1.53 -17.55
N TYR A 146 -5.24 -2.16 -16.87
CA TYR A 146 -5.31 -2.17 -15.41
C TYR A 146 -4.04 -2.80 -14.80
N THR A 147 -3.57 -3.93 -15.32
CA THR A 147 -2.37 -4.61 -14.84
C THR A 147 -1.13 -3.73 -14.99
N VAL A 148 -0.96 -3.06 -16.13
CA VAL A 148 0.13 -2.09 -16.35
C VAL A 148 0.05 -0.94 -15.33
N LEU A 149 -1.14 -0.35 -15.15
CA LEU A 149 -1.35 0.72 -14.17
C LEU A 149 -1.09 0.25 -12.74
N PHE A 150 -1.44 -0.99 -12.41
CA PHE A 150 -1.19 -1.59 -11.10
C PHE A 150 0.30 -1.79 -10.84
N VAL A 151 1.05 -2.36 -11.80
CA VAL A 151 2.51 -2.53 -11.71
C VAL A 151 3.21 -1.17 -11.55
N LEU A 152 2.82 -0.18 -12.36
CA LEU A 152 3.35 1.18 -12.23
C LEU A 152 2.95 1.82 -10.89
N GLY A 153 1.72 1.56 -10.42
CA GLY A 153 1.21 2.01 -9.13
C GLY A 153 2.01 1.45 -7.95
N LEU A 154 2.42 0.19 -8.00
CA LEU A 154 3.31 -0.43 -7.01
C LEU A 154 4.66 0.25 -6.97
N HIS A 155 5.29 0.48 -8.13
CA HIS A 155 6.56 1.21 -8.19
C HIS A 155 6.42 2.64 -7.68
N ALA A 156 5.39 3.36 -8.15
CA ALA A 156 5.08 4.71 -7.74
C ALA A 156 4.82 4.82 -6.23
N ALA A 157 4.19 3.82 -5.62
CA ALA A 157 3.97 3.77 -4.19
C ALA A 157 5.27 3.69 -3.40
N SER A 158 6.23 2.87 -3.82
CA SER A 158 7.58 2.85 -3.21
C SER A 158 8.33 4.17 -3.48
N ALA A 159 8.31 4.66 -4.72
CA ALA A 159 9.08 5.85 -5.13
C ALA A 159 8.59 7.15 -4.47
N THR A 160 7.27 7.29 -4.24
CA THR A 160 6.70 8.49 -3.62
C THR A 160 6.68 8.47 -2.10
N ARG A 161 6.99 7.33 -1.48
CA ARG A 161 6.91 7.15 -0.02
C ARG A 161 8.25 6.71 0.55
N PRO A 162 9.28 7.58 0.54
CA PRO A 162 10.57 7.26 1.12
C PRO A 162 10.45 6.96 2.62
N HIS A 163 11.47 6.33 3.19
CA HIS A 163 11.62 6.29 4.64
C HIS A 163 11.90 7.70 5.13
N LEU A 164 11.31 8.08 6.27
CA LEU A 164 11.44 9.43 6.81
C LEU A 164 12.07 9.33 8.20
N LEU A 165 13.16 10.04 8.40
CA LEU A 165 13.75 10.26 9.72
C LEU A 165 13.30 11.62 10.23
N THR A 166 12.58 11.62 11.35
CA THR A 166 12.28 12.81 12.15
C THR A 166 13.23 12.88 13.34
N GLY A 167 13.25 13.99 14.09
CA GLY A 167 14.09 14.13 15.28
C GLY A 167 13.78 13.12 16.40
N ASP A 168 12.60 12.49 16.36
CA ASP A 168 12.08 11.60 17.41
C ASP A 168 11.79 10.17 16.94
N ALA A 169 11.66 9.93 15.63
CA ALA A 169 11.27 8.63 15.10
C ALA A 169 11.80 8.34 13.69
N LEU A 170 11.99 7.07 13.40
CA LEU A 170 12.17 6.55 12.05
C LEU A 170 10.83 6.01 11.54
N ARG A 171 10.33 6.57 10.44
CA ARG A 171 9.14 6.08 9.73
C ARG A 171 9.59 5.22 8.55
N VAL A 172 9.45 3.92 8.72
CA VAL A 172 9.78 2.91 7.71
C VAL A 172 8.53 2.59 6.90
N ARG A 173 8.66 2.50 5.58
CA ARG A 173 7.54 2.37 4.65
C ARG A 173 7.89 1.42 3.53
N GLN A 174 6.96 0.57 3.12
CA GLN A 174 7.10 -0.22 1.90
C GLN A 174 5.82 -0.09 1.10
N ALA A 175 5.95 0.51 -0.09
CA ALA A 175 4.85 0.81 -1.00
C ALA A 175 3.62 1.40 -0.26
N ALA A 176 2.42 0.85 -0.54
CA ALA A 176 1.15 1.33 0.00
C ALA A 176 0.59 0.50 1.18
N HIS A 177 1.29 -0.56 1.61
CA HIS A 177 0.79 -1.51 2.61
C HIS A 177 1.54 -1.48 3.94
N VAL A 178 2.81 -1.07 3.98
CA VAL A 178 3.54 -0.92 5.24
C VAL A 178 3.85 0.55 5.51
N ASP A 179 3.45 1.01 6.69
CA ASP A 179 3.86 2.29 7.26
C ASP A 179 4.04 2.11 8.78
N LEU A 180 5.29 2.03 9.22
CA LEU A 180 5.68 1.73 10.59
C LEU A 180 6.49 2.91 11.16
N ARG A 181 6.00 3.49 12.25
CA ARG A 181 6.72 4.51 13.01
C ARG A 181 7.45 3.85 14.17
N ILE A 182 8.78 3.93 14.17
CA ILE A 182 9.67 3.40 15.20
C ILE A 182 10.27 4.59 15.96
N PRO A 183 9.89 4.82 17.22
CA PRO A 183 10.54 5.84 18.06
C PRO A 183 12.03 5.56 18.20
N LEU A 184 12.88 6.59 18.13
CA LEU A 184 14.34 6.40 18.20
C LEU A 184 14.80 5.80 19.54
N GLU A 185 14.09 6.07 20.63
CA GLU A 185 14.29 5.46 21.95
C GLU A 185 14.11 3.93 21.96
N ARG A 186 13.38 3.38 20.99
CA ARG A 186 13.15 1.94 20.87
C ARG A 186 14.20 1.23 20.04
N ILE A 187 15.13 1.95 19.41
CA ILE A 187 16.16 1.35 18.57
C ILE A 187 17.36 1.00 19.46
N ALA A 188 17.57 -0.30 19.68
CA ALA A 188 18.69 -0.82 20.46
C ALA A 188 19.99 -0.78 19.65
N ALA A 189 19.93 -1.26 18.40
CA ALA A 189 21.10 -1.34 17.53
C ALA A 189 20.72 -1.14 16.06
N VAL A 190 21.68 -0.60 15.30
CA VAL A 190 21.58 -0.40 13.85
C VAL A 190 22.79 -1.04 13.19
N ARG A 191 22.54 -2.09 12.40
CA ARG A 191 23.56 -2.82 11.65
C ARG A 191 23.37 -2.60 10.15
N HIS A 192 24.45 -2.31 9.45
CA HIS A 192 24.48 -2.31 7.99
C HIS A 192 24.84 -3.71 7.52
N GLU A 193 23.87 -4.43 6.97
CA GLU A 193 24.00 -5.83 6.59
C GLU A 193 23.14 -6.11 5.37
N SER A 194 23.75 -6.62 4.30
CA SER A 194 23.05 -6.95 3.08
C SER A 194 22.63 -8.42 3.10
N LEU A 195 21.32 -8.68 3.11
CA LEU A 195 20.75 -10.02 3.16
C LEU A 195 19.80 -10.24 1.99
N PHE A 196 19.89 -11.42 1.36
CA PHE A 196 19.10 -11.82 0.18
C PHE A 196 18.10 -12.95 0.45
N SER A 197 18.24 -13.64 1.59
CA SER A 197 17.36 -14.73 2.01
C SER A 197 16.62 -14.31 3.27
N HIS A 198 15.28 -14.33 3.20
CA HIS A 198 14.40 -13.90 4.28
C HIS A 198 13.45 -15.04 4.62
N GLU A 199 13.95 -16.07 5.29
CA GLU A 199 13.03 -16.96 5.99
C GLU A 199 12.16 -16.12 6.92
N LYS A 200 10.84 -16.32 6.84
CA LYS A 200 9.89 -15.57 7.67
C LYS A 200 10.00 -16.06 9.10
N ALA A 201 10.86 -15.42 9.89
CA ALA A 201 10.99 -15.70 11.31
C ALA A 201 9.89 -15.01 12.13
N GLU A 202 9.62 -15.57 13.31
CA GLU A 202 8.69 -14.97 14.25
C GLU A 202 9.28 -13.67 14.85
N GLY A 203 8.48 -12.59 14.88
CA GLY A 203 8.94 -11.31 15.43
C GLY A 203 9.84 -10.48 14.51
N GLU A 204 10.10 -10.93 13.28
CA GLU A 204 10.85 -10.17 12.28
C GLU A 204 9.93 -9.49 11.24
N LEU A 205 10.29 -8.27 10.84
CA LEU A 205 9.71 -7.55 9.71
C LEU A 205 10.78 -7.36 8.64
N ASN A 206 10.65 -8.08 7.52
CA ASN A 206 11.54 -7.97 6.38
C ASN A 206 10.89 -7.10 5.30
N LEU A 207 11.47 -5.93 5.06
CA LEU A 207 11.06 -4.96 4.05
C LEU A 207 12.04 -4.97 2.88
N ALA A 208 12.02 -6.09 2.15
CA ALA A 208 12.93 -6.34 1.06
C ALA A 208 12.50 -5.64 -0.23
N VAL A 209 13.49 -5.13 -0.97
CA VAL A 209 13.35 -4.57 -2.32
C VAL A 209 14.23 -5.39 -3.23
N GLY A 210 13.65 -5.97 -4.30
CA GLY A 210 14.40 -6.88 -5.18
C GLY A 210 14.99 -8.09 -4.46
N SER A 211 14.27 -8.63 -3.45
CA SER A 211 14.75 -9.71 -2.58
C SER A 211 15.97 -9.35 -1.73
N GLN A 212 16.25 -8.06 -1.51
CA GLN A 212 17.39 -7.61 -0.70
C GLN A 212 16.92 -6.69 0.44
N THR A 213 17.55 -6.83 1.61
CA THR A 213 17.54 -5.82 2.69
C THR A 213 18.98 -5.36 2.94
N SER A 214 19.21 -4.08 3.20
CA SER A 214 20.56 -3.51 3.36
C SER A 214 20.90 -3.08 4.78
N LEU A 215 19.93 -3.11 5.70
CA LEU A 215 20.15 -2.81 7.11
C LEU A 215 19.15 -3.53 8.02
N THR A 216 19.60 -3.78 9.24
CA THR A 216 18.87 -4.47 10.31
C THR A 216 18.79 -3.54 11.54
N LEU A 217 17.56 -3.36 12.04
CA LEU A 217 17.25 -2.64 13.27
C LEU A 217 16.81 -3.63 14.33
N GLU A 218 17.47 -3.60 15.49
CA GLU A 218 17.06 -4.34 16.69
C GLU A 218 16.31 -3.39 17.61
N LEU A 219 15.14 -3.81 18.09
CA LEU A 219 14.25 -3.00 18.92
C LEU A 219 14.30 -3.44 20.38
N THR A 220 14.34 -2.47 21.31
CA THR A 220 14.31 -2.74 22.76
C THR A 220 12.95 -3.26 23.24
N ALA A 221 11.88 -2.89 22.55
CA ALA A 221 10.50 -3.29 22.85
C ALA A 221 9.74 -3.58 21.55
N PRO A 222 8.77 -4.51 21.56
CA PRO A 222 8.02 -4.84 20.36
C PRO A 222 7.24 -3.62 19.84
N VAL A 223 7.29 -3.43 18.52
CA VAL A 223 6.48 -2.40 17.83
C VAL A 223 5.42 -3.11 16.98
N PRO A 224 4.15 -2.66 16.98
CA PRO A 224 3.10 -3.28 16.19
C PRO A 224 3.28 -2.97 14.70
N ALA A 225 3.79 -3.93 13.94
CA ALA A 225 3.89 -3.85 12.48
C ALA A 225 2.50 -4.04 11.83
N PRO A 226 2.10 -3.17 10.89
CA PRO A 226 0.84 -3.31 10.20
C PRO A 226 0.85 -4.55 9.29
N ARG A 227 -0.31 -5.19 9.16
CA ARG A 227 -0.56 -6.25 8.18
C ARG A 227 -1.68 -5.83 7.23
N LEU A 228 -1.58 -6.26 5.96
CA LEU A 228 -2.64 -6.03 4.99
C LEU A 228 -3.93 -6.74 5.41
N PHE A 229 -3.83 -7.91 6.03
CA PHE A 229 -4.94 -8.66 6.60
C PHE A 229 -4.64 -9.07 8.04
N GLY A 230 -5.65 -9.02 8.91
CA GLY A 230 -5.56 -9.41 10.32
C GLY A 230 -4.99 -8.32 11.25
N ALA A 231 -4.74 -8.74 12.49
CA ALA A 231 -4.22 -7.86 13.55
C ALA A 231 -2.74 -7.47 13.29
N PRO A 232 -2.31 -6.28 13.77
CA PRO A 232 -0.90 -5.92 13.78
C PRO A 232 -0.05 -6.96 14.51
N ARG A 233 1.18 -7.18 14.02
CA ARG A 233 2.11 -8.15 14.61
C ARG A 233 3.17 -7.43 15.44
N PRO A 234 3.44 -7.85 16.69
CA PRO A 234 4.62 -7.35 17.40
C PRO A 234 5.91 -7.79 16.67
N VAL A 235 6.83 -6.85 16.46
CA VAL A 235 8.14 -7.13 15.86
C VAL A 235 9.27 -6.55 16.72
N HIS A 236 10.35 -7.31 16.83
CA HIS A 236 11.57 -6.97 17.56
C HIS A 236 12.73 -6.64 16.61
N THR A 237 12.69 -7.19 15.40
CA THR A 237 13.72 -6.96 14.38
C THR A 237 13.06 -6.41 13.13
N VAL A 238 13.58 -5.30 12.61
CA VAL A 238 13.12 -4.71 11.35
C VAL A 238 14.30 -4.66 10.39
N ARG A 239 14.23 -5.45 9.32
CA ARG A 239 15.18 -5.42 8.22
C ARG A 239 14.56 -4.64 7.09
N LEU A 240 15.28 -3.68 6.53
CA LEU A 240 14.77 -2.85 5.46
C LEU A 240 15.85 -2.55 4.42
N HIS A 241 15.41 -2.12 3.25
CA HIS A 241 16.28 -1.68 2.18
C HIS A 241 16.22 -0.15 2.04
N ALA A 242 17.37 0.48 1.80
CA ALA A 242 17.47 1.87 1.42
C ALA A 242 18.52 2.01 0.31
N ASP A 243 18.25 2.90 -0.66
CA ASP A 243 19.11 3.12 -1.83
C ASP A 243 20.52 3.61 -1.40
N ASP A 244 20.61 4.39 -0.31
CA ASP A 244 21.87 4.70 0.39
C ASP A 244 21.78 4.27 1.87
N ALA A 245 21.97 2.98 2.10
CA ALA A 245 21.97 2.38 3.44
C ALA A 245 23.03 3.01 4.35
N ARG A 246 24.19 3.40 3.82
CA ARG A 246 25.27 4.00 4.63
C ARG A 246 24.88 5.39 5.13
N ALA A 247 24.26 6.22 4.29
CA ALA A 247 23.75 7.52 4.72
C ALA A 247 22.66 7.40 5.78
N LEU A 248 21.72 6.46 5.60
CA LEU A 248 20.67 6.20 6.59
C LEU A 248 21.26 5.76 7.94
N VAL A 249 22.22 4.82 7.94
CA VAL A 249 22.87 4.36 9.18
C VAL A 249 23.65 5.49 9.86
N ARG A 250 24.37 6.33 9.10
CA ARG A 250 25.06 7.51 9.66
C ARG A 250 24.07 8.48 10.31
N ALA A 251 22.98 8.80 9.63
CA ALA A 251 21.96 9.71 10.15
C ALA A 251 21.29 9.15 11.42
N LEU A 252 20.96 7.85 11.43
CA LEU A 252 20.40 7.18 12.59
C LEU A 252 21.37 7.20 13.78
N ARG A 253 22.64 6.86 13.57
CA ARG A 253 23.65 6.92 14.64
C ARG A 253 23.81 8.32 15.20
N GLY A 254 23.82 9.34 14.34
CA GLY A 254 23.86 10.74 14.76
C GLY A 254 22.64 11.17 15.59
N ALA A 255 21.45 10.68 15.24
CA ALA A 255 20.20 10.96 15.97
C ALA A 255 20.04 10.14 17.28
N LEU A 256 20.72 9.00 17.38
CA LEU A 256 20.78 8.18 18.59
C LEU A 256 21.79 8.71 19.61
N ASP A 257 22.79 9.49 19.16
CA ASP A 257 23.81 10.08 20.03
C ASP A 257 23.18 11.08 21.03
N PRO A 258 23.31 10.84 22.35
CA PRO A 258 22.78 11.74 23.39
C PRO A 258 23.26 13.19 23.26
N ALA A 259 24.50 13.40 22.80
CA ALA A 259 25.10 14.73 22.64
C ALA A 259 24.46 15.57 21.52
N THR A 260 23.79 14.92 20.57
CA THR A 260 23.04 15.57 19.48
C THR A 260 21.62 15.91 19.94
N ARG A 261 20.96 15.02 20.71
CA ARG A 261 19.61 15.28 21.25
C ARG A 261 19.56 16.49 22.19
N ALA A 262 20.59 16.67 23.04
CA ALA A 262 20.67 17.82 23.92
C ALA A 262 20.77 19.16 23.17
N ARG A 263 21.29 19.16 21.93
CA ARG A 263 21.40 20.35 21.06
C ARG A 263 20.12 20.68 20.30
N THR A 264 19.22 19.72 20.11
CA THR A 264 17.94 19.91 19.39
C THR A 264 16.77 20.20 20.33
N ALA A 265 16.98 20.10 21.65
CA ALA A 265 15.98 20.52 22.63
C ALA A 265 15.82 22.05 22.58
N PRO A 266 14.59 22.60 22.62
CA PRO A 266 14.39 24.05 22.74
C PRO A 266 15.03 24.53 24.03
N SER A 267 15.84 25.59 23.96
CA SER A 267 16.45 26.21 25.15
C SER A 267 15.38 26.49 26.21
N PRO A 268 15.64 26.22 27.50
CA PRO A 268 14.73 26.64 28.56
C PRO A 268 14.57 28.16 28.46
N VAL A 269 13.32 28.62 28.41
CA VAL A 269 13.00 30.04 28.58
C VAL A 269 13.57 30.44 29.94
N GLN A 270 14.55 31.34 29.94
CA GLN A 270 15.04 31.94 31.17
C GLN A 270 13.92 32.82 31.73
N ASP A 271 13.42 32.47 32.91
CA ASP A 271 12.47 33.31 33.62
C ASP A 271 13.11 34.68 33.90
N PRO A 272 12.36 35.79 33.73
CA PRO A 272 12.87 37.12 33.99
C PRO A 272 13.26 37.25 35.47
N PRO A 273 14.35 37.97 35.78
CA PRO A 273 14.84 38.09 37.15
C PRO A 273 13.78 38.76 38.04
N SER A 274 13.51 38.15 39.20
CA SER A 274 12.63 38.71 40.23
C SER A 274 13.18 40.06 40.66
N SER A 275 12.42 41.12 40.40
CA SER A 275 12.71 42.45 40.91
C SER A 275 12.47 42.46 42.41
N ALA A 276 13.47 42.95 43.15
CA ALA A 276 13.46 43.13 44.60
C ALA A 276 12.41 44.16 45.07
#